data_AF-A0AAV5S8I5-F1
#
_entry.id   AF-A0AAV5S8I5-F1
#
_cell.length_a   1.000
_cell.length_b   1.000
_cell.length_c   1.000
_cell.angle_alpha   90.00
_cell.angle_beta   90.00
_cell.angle_gamma   90.00
#
_symmetry.space_group_name_H-M   'P 1'
#
loop_
_entity.id
_entity.type
_entity.pdbx_description
1 polymer ?
#
loop_
_entity_poly.entity_id
_entity_poly.type
_entity_poly.pdbx_seq_one_letter_code
_entity_poly.pdbx_strand_id
1 'polypeptide(L)'
;VCIDWSVVLGNGAFGKAYQGILPTDKLPLKLTDSVIQVKELKKKNEKVAVKMLHESADRSTVLAFLDEIEVMKELGYHERLVNLLACVTESEPRMLIVELCSKGDLLQYMTQRREYMMRLREGEEPTV
;
A
#
# COMPACT_ATOMS: atom_id res chain seq x y z
N VAL A 1 -1.24 11.21 -8.09
CA VAL A 1 -1.73 9.81 -8.01
C VAL A 1 -3.17 9.77 -8.52
N CYS A 2 -3.57 8.72 -9.24
CA CYS A 2 -4.98 8.48 -9.57
C CYS A 2 -5.52 7.45 -8.58
N ILE A 3 -6.61 7.75 -7.87
CA ILE A 3 -7.16 6.88 -6.82
C ILE A 3 -8.43 6.23 -7.35
N ASP A 4 -8.55 4.92 -7.18
CA ASP A 4 -9.77 4.17 -7.43
C ASP A 4 -10.57 4.04 -6.12
N TRP A 5 -11.51 4.96 -5.93
CA TRP A 5 -12.36 5.03 -4.73
C TRP A 5 -13.30 3.83 -4.55
N SER A 6 -13.49 3.02 -5.60
CA SER A 6 -14.33 1.81 -5.54
C SER A 6 -13.59 0.61 -4.93
N VAL A 7 -12.25 0.64 -4.93
CA VAL A 7 -11.41 -0.47 -4.48
C VAL A 7 -10.80 -0.12 -3.12
N VAL A 8 -11.52 -0.46 -2.05
CA VAL A 8 -11.03 -0.36 -0.68
C VAL A 8 -10.12 -1.55 -0.38
N LEU A 9 -8.87 -1.28 -0.02
CA LEU A 9 -7.89 -2.30 0.38
C LEU A 9 -7.95 -2.62 1.88
N GLY A 10 -8.42 -1.68 2.69
CA GLY A 10 -8.57 -1.90 4.13
C GLY A 10 -9.02 -0.65 4.88
N ASN A 11 -9.48 -0.87 6.11
CA ASN A 11 -9.78 0.19 7.07
C ASN A 11 -8.66 0.19 8.11
N GLY A 12 -7.89 1.28 8.16
CA GLY A 12 -6.84 1.48 9.15
C GLY A 12 -7.30 2.39 10.30
N ALA A 13 -6.46 2.51 11.33
CA ALA A 13 -6.75 3.36 12.49
C ALA A 13 -6.97 4.84 12.15
N PHE A 14 -6.32 5.34 11.10
CA PHE A 14 -6.37 6.75 10.68
C PHE A 14 -7.40 7.04 9.59
N GLY A 15 -7.96 6.00 8.94
CA GLY A 15 -8.82 6.16 7.78
C GLY A 15 -8.84 4.93 6.88
N LYS A 16 -8.91 5.14 5.57
CA LYS A 16 -9.09 4.06 4.58
C LYS A 16 -7.89 3.95 3.65
N ALA A 17 -7.58 2.73 3.24
CA ALA A 17 -6.63 2.43 2.20
C ALA A 17 -7.37 2.07 0.91
N TYR A 18 -6.92 2.63 -0.21
CA TYR A 18 -7.49 2.42 -1.54
C TYR A 18 -6.43 1.99 -2.53
N GLN A 19 -6.86 1.34 -3.60
CA GLN A 19 -5.98 1.11 -4.73
C GLN A 19 -5.81 2.42 -5.52
N GLY A 20 -4.60 2.64 -6.04
CA GLY A 20 -4.32 3.75 -6.95
C GLY A 20 -3.33 3.38 -8.03
N ILE A 21 -3.12 4.33 -8.94
CA ILE A 21 -2.09 4.29 -9.98
C ILE A 21 -1.16 5.49 -9.78
N LEU A 22 0.14 5.22 -9.71
CA LEU A 22 1.19 6.22 -9.59
C LEU A 22 2.09 6.16 -10.84
N PRO A 23 1.81 7.00 -11.86
CA PRO A 23 2.61 7.04 -13.08
C PRO A 23 4.07 7.35 -12.77
N THR A 24 4.97 6.47 -13.19
CA THR A 24 6.40 6.54 -12.87
C THR A 24 7.13 7.65 -13.60
N ASP A 25 6.59 8.10 -14.73
CA ASP A 25 7.01 9.30 -15.47
C ASP A 25 6.80 10.60 -14.67
N LYS A 26 5.86 10.59 -13.72
CA LYS A 26 5.54 11.74 -12.85
C LYS A 26 6.34 11.74 -11.54
N LEU A 27 7.15 10.71 -11.27
CA LEU A 27 8.02 10.67 -10.10
C LEU A 27 9.34 11.40 -10.39
N PRO A 28 9.82 12.28 -9.51
CA PRO A 28 11.10 12.94 -9.73
C PRO A 28 12.23 11.90 -9.72
N LEU A 29 12.96 11.78 -10.83
CA LEU A 29 14.10 10.86 -11.00
C LEU A 29 15.22 11.04 -9.95
N LYS A 30 15.23 12.17 -9.22
CA LYS A 30 16.18 12.48 -8.15
C LYS A 30 15.66 12.19 -6.73
N LEU A 31 14.38 11.83 -6.57
CA LEU A 31 13.77 11.61 -5.25
C LEU A 31 13.70 10.13 -4.87
N THR A 32 13.65 9.24 -5.86
CA THR A 32 13.71 7.79 -5.63
C THR A 32 15.15 7.33 -5.85
N ASP A 33 16.00 7.44 -4.84
CA ASP A 33 17.39 6.93 -4.89
C ASP A 33 17.46 5.43 -5.25
N SER A 34 16.34 4.72 -5.17
CA SER A 34 16.21 3.32 -5.53
C SER A 34 15.68 3.12 -6.95
N VAL A 35 16.59 3.04 -7.93
CA VAL A 35 16.31 2.52 -9.30
C VAL A 35 15.52 1.20 -9.26
N ILE A 36 15.73 0.41 -8.20
CA ILE A 36 15.02 -0.84 -7.92
C ILE A 36 13.51 -0.60 -7.72
N GLN A 37 13.15 0.40 -6.91
CA GLN A 37 11.75 0.69 -6.57
C GLN A 37 10.94 1.14 -7.81
N VAL A 38 11.51 1.99 -8.66
CA VAL A 38 10.86 2.43 -9.91
C VAL A 38 10.69 1.27 -10.89
N LYS A 39 11.68 0.37 -10.99
CA LYS A 39 11.59 -0.83 -11.83
C LYS A 39 10.50 -1.79 -11.34
N GLU A 40 10.43 -2.04 -10.03
CA GLU A 40 9.40 -2.89 -9.44
C GLU A 40 8.00 -2.29 -9.59
N LEU A 41 7.85 -0.97 -9.41
CA LEU A 41 6.58 -0.29 -9.61
C LEU A 41 6.08 -0.41 -11.06
N LYS A 42 6.97 -0.28 -12.06
CA LYS A 42 6.63 -0.53 -13.47
C LYS A 42 6.18 -1.97 -13.71
N LYS A 43 6.85 -2.96 -13.12
CA LYS A 43 6.44 -4.39 -13.22
C LYS A 43 5.07 -4.64 -12.61
N LYS A 44 4.69 -3.88 -11.59
CA LYS A 44 3.38 -3.96 -10.93
C LYS A 44 2.30 -3.11 -11.62
N ASN A 45 2.49 -2.73 -12.88
CA ASN A 45 1.59 -1.85 -13.64
C ASN A 45 1.26 -0.56 -12.89
N GLU A 46 2.25 -0.02 -12.17
CA GLU A 46 2.14 1.25 -11.46
C GLU A 46 1.05 1.27 -10.36
N LYS A 47 0.57 0.09 -9.97
CA LYS A 47 -0.43 -0.06 -8.92
C LYS A 47 0.20 0.19 -7.55
N VAL A 48 -0.50 1.02 -6.76
CA VAL A 48 -0.08 1.43 -5.41
C VAL A 48 -1.22 1.27 -4.42
N ALA A 49 -0.87 1.21 -3.14
CA ALA A 49 -1.82 1.39 -2.05
C ALA A 49 -1.73 2.84 -1.55
N VAL A 50 -2.89 3.49 -1.40
CA VAL A 50 -3.00 4.87 -0.93
C VAL A 50 -3.78 4.86 0.38
N LYS A 51 -3.07 5.06 1.50
CA LYS A 51 -3.69 5.23 2.81
C LYS A 51 -3.98 6.72 3.00
N MET A 52 -5.22 7.05 3.31
CA MET A 52 -5.66 8.43 3.48
C MET A 52 -6.19 8.67 4.88
N LEU A 53 -5.81 9.82 5.41
CA LEU A 53 -6.35 10.34 6.66
C LEU A 53 -7.80 10.80 6.45
N HIS A 54 -8.67 10.53 7.43
CA HIS A 54 -10.05 11.02 7.40
C HIS A 54 -10.10 12.56 7.50
N GLU A 55 -11.03 13.20 6.79
CA GLU A 55 -11.18 14.68 6.80
C GLU A 55 -11.53 15.23 8.19
N SER A 56 -12.23 14.45 9.02
CA SER A 56 -12.58 14.83 10.39
C SER A 56 -11.57 14.34 11.44
N ALA A 57 -10.34 14.01 11.04
CA ALA A 57 -9.29 13.57 11.97
C ALA A 57 -8.93 14.71 12.93
N ASP A 58 -8.78 14.39 14.22
CA ASP A 58 -8.32 15.34 15.21
C ASP A 58 -6.81 15.57 15.09
N ARG A 59 -6.30 16.59 15.78
CA ARG A 59 -4.87 16.94 15.76
C ARG A 59 -3.98 15.77 16.16
N SER A 60 -4.41 14.94 17.12
CA SER A 60 -3.61 13.80 17.57
C SER A 60 -3.48 12.73 16.48
N THR A 61 -4.58 12.41 15.78
CA THR A 61 -4.61 11.48 14.65
C THR A 61 -3.78 12.00 13.47
N VAL A 62 -3.83 13.30 13.19
CA VAL A 62 -2.98 13.94 12.16
C VAL A 62 -1.50 13.75 12.48
N LEU A 63 -1.07 14.03 13.72
CA LEU A 63 0.33 13.89 14.13
C LEU A 63 0.79 12.43 14.05
N ALA A 64 -0.01 11.49 14.56
CA ALA A 64 0.31 10.06 14.49
C ALA A 64 0.43 9.55 13.04
N PHE A 65 -0.38 10.08 12.11
CA PHE A 65 -0.28 9.75 10.69
C PHE A 65 0.99 10.34 10.04
N LEU A 66 1.39 11.56 10.42
CA LEU A 66 2.65 12.16 9.96
C LEU A 66 3.86 11.40 10.52
N ASP A 67 3.81 10.95 11.78
CA ASP A 67 4.85 10.11 12.38
C ASP A 67 4.97 8.75 11.65
N GLU A 68 3.85 8.13 11.26
CA GLU A 68 3.86 6.91 10.44
C GLU A 68 4.58 7.15 9.10
N ILE A 69 4.33 8.29 8.44
CA ILE A 69 5.03 8.66 7.21
C ILE A 69 6.53 8.84 7.44
N GLU A 70 6.91 9.51 8.54
CA GLU A 70 8.32 9.80 8.83
C GLU A 70 9.11 8.52 9.10
N VAL A 71 8.53 7.59 9.89
CA VAL A 71 9.11 6.26 10.09
C VAL A 71 9.36 5.55 8.77
N MET A 72 8.42 5.61 7.81
CA MET A 72 8.63 4.97 6.50
C MET A 72 9.72 5.64 5.65
N LYS A 73 9.92 6.96 5.79
CA LYS A 73 11.05 7.64 5.12
C LYS A 73 12.38 7.20 5.71
N GLU A 74 12.48 7.13 7.04
CA GLU A 74 13.70 6.73 7.75
C GLU A 74 14.09 5.28 7.46
N LEU A 75 13.11 4.37 7.34
CA LEU A 75 13.35 2.96 7.00
C LEU A 75 13.99 2.76 5.63
N GLY A 76 13.70 3.64 4.67
CA GLY A 76 14.18 3.52 3.30
C GLY A 76 13.69 2.27 2.57
N TYR A 77 14.42 1.85 1.54
CA TYR A 77 14.06 0.69 0.72
C TYR A 77 14.58 -0.63 1.31
N HIS A 78 13.70 -1.63 1.38
CA HIS A 78 14.06 -3.02 1.67
C HIS A 78 13.14 -4.02 0.94
N GLU A 79 13.70 -5.12 0.43
CA GLU A 79 12.96 -6.11 -0.38
C GLU A 79 11.84 -6.87 0.37
N ARG A 80 11.90 -6.90 1.71
CA ARG A 80 10.91 -7.59 2.57
C ARG A 80 10.00 -6.64 3.33
N LEU A 81 10.11 -5.34 3.12
CA LEU A 81 9.22 -4.35 3.71
C LEU A 81 8.32 -3.77 2.63
N VAL A 82 7.15 -3.29 3.05
CA VAL A 82 6.32 -2.44 2.20
C VAL A 82 7.04 -1.10 2.11
N ASN A 83 7.45 -0.70 0.91
CA ASN A 83 8.24 0.52 0.75
C ASN A 83 7.35 1.74 0.50
N LEU A 84 7.78 2.89 1.06
CA LEU A 84 7.23 4.21 0.74
C LEU A 84 7.58 4.59 -0.70
N LEU A 85 6.58 5.04 -1.47
CA LEU A 85 6.76 5.53 -2.84
C LEU A 85 6.63 7.05 -2.91
N ALA A 86 5.65 7.60 -2.18
CA ALA A 86 5.38 9.02 -2.11
C ALA A 86 4.48 9.33 -0.90
N CYS A 87 4.38 10.61 -0.54
CA CYS A 87 3.44 11.10 0.46
C CYS A 87 2.90 12.47 0.09
N VAL A 88 1.75 12.82 0.65
CA VAL A 88 1.15 14.17 0.59
C VAL A 88 0.97 14.65 2.02
N THR A 89 1.80 15.60 2.46
CA THR A 89 1.84 16.08 3.86
C THR A 89 1.53 17.56 3.99
N GLU A 90 1.79 18.35 2.95
CA GLU A 90 1.64 19.82 2.94
C GLU A 90 0.24 20.29 2.51
N SER A 91 -0.54 19.42 1.90
CA SER A 91 -1.91 19.70 1.45
C SER A 91 -2.88 18.61 1.91
N GLU A 92 -4.16 18.91 1.81
CA GLU A 92 -5.24 17.97 2.13
C GLU A 92 -5.88 17.42 0.85
N PRO A 93 -6.27 16.13 0.83
CA PRO A 93 -6.14 15.17 1.92
C PRO A 93 -4.70 14.67 2.10
N ARG A 94 -4.30 14.38 3.34
CA ARG A 94 -2.98 13.79 3.64
C ARG A 94 -2.96 12.31 3.24
N MET A 95 -1.90 11.92 2.54
CA MET A 95 -1.80 10.58 1.93
C MET A 95 -0.44 9.96 2.17
N LEU A 96 -0.45 8.66 2.44
CA LEU A 96 0.71 7.78 2.44
C LEU A 96 0.57 6.81 1.25
N ILE A 97 1.51 6.86 0.31
CA ILE A 97 1.48 6.09 -0.94
C ILE A 97 2.60 5.07 -0.91
N VAL A 98 2.24 3.79 -0.89
CA VAL A 98 3.16 2.67 -0.70
C VAL A 98 2.95 1.60 -1.77
N GLU A 99 3.87 0.64 -1.82
CA GLU A 99 3.74 -0.52 -2.69
C GLU A 99 2.46 -1.32 -2.43
N LEU A 100 1.79 -1.76 -3.49
CA LEU A 100 0.62 -2.61 -3.38
C LEU A 100 1.02 -4.08 -3.14
N CYS A 101 0.50 -4.64 -2.05
CA CYS A 101 0.50 -6.08 -1.78
C CYS A 101 -0.72 -6.75 -2.43
N SER A 102 -0.58 -7.26 -3.65
CA SER A 102 -1.70 -7.77 -4.46
C SER A 102 -2.42 -8.99 -3.86
N LYS A 103 -1.83 -9.66 -2.87
CA LYS A 103 -2.40 -10.85 -2.21
C LYS A 103 -3.04 -10.52 -0.85
N GLY A 104 -3.19 -9.24 -0.52
CA GLY A 104 -3.73 -8.79 0.76
C GLY A 104 -2.77 -9.01 1.93
N ASP A 105 -3.33 -9.05 3.14
CA ASP A 105 -2.57 -9.27 4.37
C ASP A 105 -2.21 -10.76 4.58
N LEU A 106 -1.23 -10.98 5.44
CA LEU A 106 -0.69 -12.32 5.70
C LEU A 106 -1.71 -13.24 6.37
N LEU A 107 -2.58 -12.72 7.24
CA LEU A 107 -3.57 -13.54 7.94
C LEU A 107 -4.60 -14.09 6.95
N GLN A 108 -5.14 -13.22 6.10
CA GLN A 108 -6.08 -13.61 5.05
C GLN A 108 -5.43 -14.58 4.07
N TYR A 109 -4.19 -14.28 3.62
CA TYR A 109 -3.47 -15.15 2.70
C TYR A 109 -3.20 -16.55 3.29
N MET A 110 -2.76 -16.62 4.55
CA MET A 110 -2.49 -17.90 5.21
C MET A 110 -3.77 -18.69 5.47
N THR A 111 -4.87 -18.01 5.81
CA THR A 111 -6.19 -18.64 5.99
C THR A 111 -6.67 -19.28 4.69
N GLN A 112 -6.63 -18.54 3.58
CA GLN A 112 -7.00 -19.06 2.26
C GLN A 112 -6.11 -20.23 1.84
N ARG A 113 -4.80 -20.16 2.12
CA ARG A 113 -3.87 -21.25 1.84
C ARG A 113 -4.17 -22.51 2.65
N ARG A 114 -4.58 -22.35 3.91
CA ARG A 114 -5.01 -23.47 4.74
C ARG A 114 -6.27 -24.14 4.16
N GLU A 115 -7.29 -23.36 3.78
CA GLU A 115 -8.51 -23.89 3.18
C GLU A 115 -8.23 -24.64 1.87
N TYR A 116 -7.39 -24.07 1.01
CA TYR A 116 -6.92 -24.72 -0.22
C TYR A 116 -6.27 -26.08 0.07
N MET A 117 -5.39 -26.15 1.07
CA MET A 117 -4.74 -27.41 1.45
C MET A 117 -5.72 -28.45 2.00
N MET A 118 -6.78 -28.02 2.69
CA MET A 118 -7.82 -28.93 3.18
C MET A 118 -8.64 -29.52 2.03
N ARG A 119 -9.10 -28.69 1.08
CA ARG A 119 -9.85 -29.15 -0.11
C ARG A 119 -9.06 -30.14 -0.97
N LEU A 120 -7.76 -29.87 -1.16
CA LEU A 120 -6.87 -30.80 -1.86
C LEU A 120 -6.81 -32.19 -1.21
N ARG A 121 -6.89 -32.28 0.12
CA ARG A 121 -6.92 -33.56 0.84
C ARG A 121 -8.24 -34.29 0.68
N GLU A 122 -9.32 -33.54 0.49
CA GLU A 122 -10.68 -34.05 0.32
C GLU A 122 -10.97 -34.44 -1.15
N GLY A 123 -10.02 -34.20 -2.07
CA GLY A 123 -10.15 -34.54 -3.48
C GLY A 123 -11.02 -33.55 -4.27
N GLU A 124 -11.35 -32.40 -3.69
CA GLU A 124 -12.07 -31.33 -4.36
C GLU A 124 -11.10 -30.49 -5.20
N GLU A 125 -11.41 -30.25 -6.47
CA GLU A 125 -10.63 -29.33 -7.29
C GLU A 125 -10.76 -27.90 -6.73
N PRO A 126 -9.63 -27.25 -6.41
CA PRO A 126 -9.67 -25.90 -5.90
C PRO A 126 -9.99 -24.90 -7.02
N THR A 127 -11.05 -24.11 -6.85
CA THR A 127 -11.33 -22.94 -7.70
C THR A 127 -10.23 -21.89 -7.54
N VAL A 128 -9.59 -21.54 -8.66
CA VAL A 128 -8.52 -20.54 -8.81
C VAL A 128 -9.00 -19.12 -8.52
#